data_AF-A0A9N9G1J9-F1
#
_entry.id   AF-A0A9N9G1J9-F1
#
_cell.length_a   1.000
_cell.length_b   1.000
_cell.length_c   1.000
_cell.angle_alpha   90.00
_cell.angle_beta   90.00
_cell.angle_gamma   90.00
#
_symmetry.space_group_name_H-M   'P 1'
#
loop_
_entity.id
_entity.type
_entity.pdbx_description
1 polymer ?
#
loop_
_entity_poly.entity_id
_entity_poly.type
_entity_poly.pdbx_seq_one_letter_code
_entity_poly.pdbx_strand_id
1 'polypeptide(L)'
;MYDDLDFPMWLEGLGLKHLTRYFEGKRWEEIIEMDWQALDVLGIESRLIRAKLVSHFWKVKRDIAIKKGITLPEKKEEKHKRELTVDEREIIAQREKFYKDNYININYKLLEDFPAWLDGLDLKYHISHFEGKTWNEIINLDSQGLISIGVKYFTPREKLLTCFWFVQRDLAMKQGTKLPSIGLVRHRRFFKDRLAAGSIPPEMLAEIQSKKA
;
A
#
# COMPACT_ATOMS: atom_id res chain seq x y z
N MET A 1 4.35 -18.80 33.64
CA MET A 1 5.15 -17.76 34.31
C MET A 1 5.69 -16.83 33.25
N TYR A 2 5.41 -15.53 33.35
CA TYR A 2 6.15 -14.47 32.63
C TYR A 2 7.19 -13.82 33.55
N ASP A 3 7.39 -14.40 34.73
CA ASP A 3 8.38 -13.95 35.72
C ASP A 3 9.82 -14.01 35.17
N ASP A 4 10.03 -14.77 34.09
CA ASP A 4 11.27 -14.85 33.31
C ASP A 4 11.06 -14.49 31.82
N LEU A 5 10.32 -13.41 31.51
CA LEU A 5 10.37 -12.88 30.15
C LEU A 5 11.77 -12.30 29.91
N ASP A 6 12.66 -13.12 29.32
CA ASP A 6 13.95 -12.68 28.81
C ASP A 6 13.71 -11.70 27.66
N PHE A 7 13.59 -10.43 28.02
CA PHE A 7 13.27 -9.34 27.12
C PHE A 7 14.32 -9.18 25.99
N PRO A 8 15.64 -9.29 26.26
CA PRO A 8 16.65 -9.39 25.21
C PRO A 8 16.37 -10.50 24.18
N MET A 9 16.05 -11.71 24.64
CA MET A 9 15.75 -12.84 23.75
C MET A 9 14.43 -12.64 22.99
N TRP A 10 13.45 -12.00 23.61
CA TRP A 10 12.19 -11.63 22.94
C TRP A 10 12.41 -10.60 21.82
N LEU A 11 13.26 -9.59 22.02
CA LEU A 11 13.63 -8.63 20.96
C LEU A 11 14.43 -9.28 19.83
N GLU A 12 15.28 -10.26 20.15
CA GLU A 12 16.02 -11.03 19.16
C GLU A 12 15.08 -11.78 18.20
N GLY A 13 14.00 -12.39 18.72
CA GLY A 13 12.95 -13.01 17.91
C GLY A 13 12.22 -12.04 16.97
N LEU A 14 12.31 -10.73 17.22
CA LEU A 14 11.76 -9.67 16.36
C LEU A 14 12.77 -9.11 15.35
N GLY A 15 14.02 -9.56 15.39
CA GLY A 15 15.14 -8.96 14.66
C GLY A 15 15.55 -7.58 15.20
N LEU A 16 15.22 -7.28 16.46
CA LEU A 16 15.41 -5.98 17.08
C LEU A 16 16.42 -6.02 18.24
N LYS A 17 17.30 -7.02 18.28
CA LYS A 17 18.33 -7.21 19.33
C LYS A 17 19.21 -5.99 19.57
N HIS A 18 19.50 -5.22 18.52
CA HIS A 18 20.29 -3.99 18.62
C HIS A 18 19.62 -2.90 19.48
N LEU A 19 18.31 -3.01 19.75
CA LEU A 19 17.58 -2.06 20.58
C LEU A 19 17.64 -2.37 22.07
N THR A 20 18.16 -3.53 22.48
CA THR A 20 18.18 -3.96 23.88
C THR A 20 18.83 -2.92 24.80
N ARG A 21 19.89 -2.23 24.34
CA ARG A 21 20.57 -1.17 25.09
C ARG A 21 19.66 -0.01 25.52
N TYR A 22 18.61 0.28 24.77
CA TYR A 22 17.69 1.38 25.08
C TYR A 22 16.73 1.05 26.22
N PHE A 23 16.66 -0.23 26.61
CA PHE A 23 15.81 -0.74 27.67
C PHE A 23 16.60 -1.25 28.87
N GLU A 24 17.91 -1.02 28.90
CA GLU A 24 18.76 -1.43 30.01
C GLU A 24 18.31 -0.77 31.33
N GLY A 25 18.22 -1.58 32.39
CA GLY A 25 17.73 -1.13 33.70
C GLY A 25 16.20 -0.94 33.80
N LYS A 26 15.41 -1.27 32.77
CA LYS A 26 13.95 -1.22 32.81
C LYS A 26 13.34 -2.59 32.99
N ARG A 27 12.24 -2.66 33.75
CA ARG A 27 11.48 -3.90 33.90
C ARG A 27 10.60 -4.15 32.69
N TRP A 28 10.36 -5.40 32.34
CA TRP A 28 9.58 -5.72 31.14
C TRP A 28 8.14 -5.20 31.22
N GLU A 29 7.56 -5.13 32.43
CA GLU A 29 6.24 -4.54 32.68
C GLU A 29 6.23 -3.04 32.31
N GLU A 30 7.30 -2.31 32.63
CA GLU A 30 7.44 -0.90 32.28
C GLU A 30 7.60 -0.73 30.77
N ILE A 31 8.36 -1.64 30.13
CA ILE A 31 8.62 -1.59 28.70
C ILE A 31 7.34 -1.81 27.89
N ILE A 32 6.52 -2.80 28.25
CA ILE A 32 5.27 -3.04 27.51
C ILE A 32 4.28 -1.89 27.70
N GLU A 33 4.35 -1.15 28.82
CA GLU A 33 3.53 0.04 29.05
C GLU A 33 3.97 1.26 28.24
N MET A 34 5.13 1.22 27.56
CA MET A 34 5.61 2.34 26.76
C MET A 34 4.76 2.61 25.53
N ASP A 35 4.42 3.87 25.36
CA ASP A 35 3.80 4.39 24.17
C ASP A 35 4.83 4.92 23.15
N TRP A 36 4.30 5.52 22.10
CA TRP A 36 5.08 6.02 20.98
C TRP A 36 6.05 7.15 21.35
N GLN A 37 5.68 7.98 22.34
CA GLN A 37 6.46 9.12 22.81
C GLN A 37 7.55 8.65 23.77
N ALA A 38 7.23 7.72 24.67
CA ALA A 38 8.19 7.11 25.59
C ALA A 38 9.35 6.45 24.83
N LEU A 39 9.06 5.74 23.73
CA LEU A 39 10.11 5.14 22.88
C LEU A 39 10.96 6.19 22.14
N ASP A 40 10.39 7.35 21.82
CA ASP A 40 11.13 8.47 21.21
C ASP A 40 12.12 9.08 22.19
N VAL A 41 11.69 9.31 23.43
CA VAL A 41 12.53 9.83 24.52
C VAL A 41 13.68 8.88 24.85
N LEU A 42 13.50 7.57 24.62
CA LEU A 42 14.57 6.58 24.73
C LEU A 42 15.56 6.59 23.56
N GLY A 43 15.36 7.44 22.54
CA GLY A 43 16.25 7.52 21.39
C GLY A 43 15.97 6.48 20.30
N ILE A 44 14.77 5.86 20.30
CA ILE A 44 14.33 5.00 19.20
C ILE A 44 13.59 5.87 18.17
N GLU A 45 14.36 6.61 17.38
CA GLU A 45 13.83 7.64 16.48
C GLU A 45 12.96 7.06 15.36
N SER A 46 13.31 5.87 14.85
CA SER A 46 12.64 5.25 13.70
C SER A 46 11.17 4.96 13.97
N ARG A 47 10.30 5.66 13.22
CA ARG A 47 8.84 5.51 13.26
C ARG A 47 8.38 4.08 13.04
N LEU A 48 8.99 3.37 12.08
CA LEU A 48 8.62 1.99 11.75
C LEU A 48 8.96 1.04 12.90
N ILE A 49 10.12 1.25 13.53
CA ILE A 49 10.55 0.45 14.69
C ILE A 49 9.62 0.70 15.88
N ARG A 50 9.33 1.97 16.21
CA ARG A 50 8.39 2.31 17.30
C ARG A 50 7.00 1.72 17.08
N ALA A 51 6.46 1.83 15.86
CA ALA A 51 5.17 1.24 15.53
C ALA A 51 5.17 -0.29 15.66
N LYS A 52 6.26 -0.96 15.25
CA LYS A 52 6.44 -2.40 15.40
C LYS A 52 6.49 -2.77 16.89
N LEU A 53 7.29 -2.08 17.71
CA LEU A 53 7.41 -2.33 19.15
C LEU A 53 6.07 -2.17 19.87
N VAL A 54 5.38 -1.03 19.70
CA VAL A 54 4.07 -0.79 20.33
C VAL A 54 3.04 -1.86 19.93
N SER A 55 3.05 -2.29 18.65
CA SER A 55 2.18 -3.38 18.19
C SER A 55 2.47 -4.69 18.92
N HIS A 56 3.74 -5.01 19.15
CA HIS A 56 4.17 -6.20 19.87
C HIS A 56 3.91 -6.12 21.37
N PHE A 57 4.14 -4.98 22.02
CA PHE A 57 3.78 -4.74 23.42
C PHE A 57 2.29 -4.99 23.66
N TRP A 58 1.45 -4.51 22.74
CA TRP A 58 0.01 -4.72 22.85
C TRP A 58 -0.41 -6.19 22.72
N LYS A 59 0.30 -6.99 21.90
CA LYS A 59 0.10 -8.45 21.87
C LYS A 59 0.46 -9.10 23.20
N VAL A 60 1.59 -8.72 23.79
CA VAL A 60 2.03 -9.25 25.09
C VAL A 60 1.01 -8.91 26.18
N LYS A 61 0.53 -7.65 26.24
CA LYS A 61 -0.55 -7.25 27.16
C LYS A 61 -1.81 -8.09 26.98
N ARG A 62 -2.20 -8.34 25.73
CA ARG A 62 -3.36 -9.19 25.41
C ARG A 62 -3.18 -10.60 25.94
N ASP A 63 -2.03 -11.23 25.70
CA ASP A 63 -1.75 -12.58 26.15
C ASP A 63 -1.75 -12.68 27.69
N ILE A 64 -1.24 -11.65 28.36
CA ILE A 64 -1.26 -11.55 29.83
C ILE A 64 -2.69 -11.43 30.36
N ALA A 65 -3.54 -10.59 29.78
CA ALA A 65 -4.93 -10.45 30.26
C ALA A 65 -5.75 -11.70 30.05
N ILE A 66 -5.59 -12.38 28.89
CA ILE A 66 -6.24 -13.67 28.62
C ILE A 66 -5.86 -14.68 29.70
N LYS A 67 -4.58 -14.78 30.06
CA LYS A 67 -4.11 -15.67 31.13
C LYS A 67 -4.66 -15.32 32.51
N LYS A 68 -4.86 -14.04 32.79
CA LYS A 68 -5.45 -13.55 34.05
C LYS A 68 -6.98 -13.65 34.09
N GLY A 69 -7.63 -14.12 33.01
CA GLY A 69 -9.09 -14.16 32.90
C GLY A 69 -9.73 -12.78 32.82
N ILE A 70 -8.96 -11.75 32.45
CA ILE A 70 -9.44 -10.37 32.35
C ILE A 70 -9.82 -10.08 30.90
N THR A 71 -11.00 -9.53 30.69
CA THR A 71 -11.42 -9.01 29.39
C THR A 71 -10.69 -7.69 29.14
N LEU A 72 -9.71 -7.69 28.22
CA LEU A 72 -8.96 -6.49 27.87
C LEU A 72 -9.88 -5.54 27.07
N PRO A 73 -9.90 -4.22 27.36
CA PRO A 73 -10.62 -3.27 26.53
C PRO A 73 -10.17 -3.42 25.07
N GLU A 74 -11.11 -3.23 24.13
CA GLU A 74 -10.78 -3.24 22.71
C GLU A 74 -9.57 -2.35 22.45
N LYS A 75 -8.70 -2.77 21.50
CA LYS A 75 -7.67 -1.87 21.00
C LYS A 75 -8.40 -0.62 20.57
N LYS A 76 -8.30 0.47 21.34
CA LYS A 76 -8.53 1.78 20.77
C LYS A 76 -7.43 1.85 19.72
N GLU A 77 -7.81 1.62 18.46
CA GLU A 77 -6.96 1.96 17.33
C GLU A 77 -6.86 3.48 17.37
N GLU A 78 -6.08 3.99 18.31
CA GLU A 78 -5.41 5.26 18.14
C GLU A 78 -4.41 5.00 17.02
N LYS A 79 -4.94 4.94 15.80
CA LYS A 79 -4.20 5.41 14.66
C LYS A 79 -3.85 6.82 15.08
N HIS A 80 -2.64 7.01 15.59
CA HIS A 80 -1.97 8.30 15.53
C HIS A 80 -1.83 8.61 14.04
N LYS A 81 -2.95 9.01 13.43
CA LYS A 81 -3.00 9.82 12.24
C LYS A 81 -2.37 11.10 12.73
N ARG A 82 -1.05 11.21 12.59
CA ARG A 82 -0.40 12.51 12.63
C ARG A 82 -1.26 13.40 11.73
N GLU A 83 -1.75 14.49 12.28
CA GLU A 83 -2.41 15.48 11.47
C GLU A 83 -1.40 15.91 10.41
N LEU A 84 -1.75 15.68 9.15
CA LEU A 84 -0.95 16.19 8.05
C LEU A 84 -0.95 17.71 8.20
N THR A 85 0.24 18.30 8.10
CA THR A 85 0.40 19.75 7.97
C THR A 85 -0.38 20.24 6.74
N VAL A 86 -0.70 21.54 6.71
CA VAL A 86 -1.40 22.14 5.56
C VAL A 86 -0.65 21.86 4.26
N ASP A 87 0.68 22.02 4.29
CA ASP A 87 1.56 21.75 3.15
C ASP A 87 1.53 20.28 2.70
N GLU A 88 1.59 19.32 3.64
CA GLU A 88 1.50 17.89 3.31
C GLU A 88 0.14 17.53 2.68
N ARG A 89 -0.96 18.12 3.17
CA ARG A 89 -2.29 17.91 2.58
C ARG A 89 -2.37 18.49 1.18
N GLU A 90 -1.81 19.67 0.96
CA GLU A 90 -1.78 20.30 -0.35
C GLU A 90 -0.94 19.47 -1.34
N ILE A 91 0.23 19.01 -0.94
CA ILE A 91 1.08 18.13 -1.78
C ILE A 91 0.33 16.85 -2.16
N ILE A 92 -0.38 16.23 -1.21
CA ILE A 92 -1.18 15.02 -1.48
C ILE A 92 -2.31 15.34 -2.46
N ALA A 93 -3.06 16.42 -2.23
CA ALA A 93 -4.15 16.83 -3.10
C ALA A 93 -3.67 17.14 -4.53
N GLN A 94 -2.53 17.82 -4.66
CA GLN A 94 -1.89 18.10 -5.96
C GLN A 94 -1.49 16.80 -6.67
N ARG A 95 -0.89 15.83 -5.96
CA ARG A 95 -0.54 14.52 -6.52
C ARG A 95 -1.76 13.71 -6.93
N GLU A 96 -2.81 13.70 -6.12
CA GLU A 96 -4.07 13.01 -6.44
C GLU A 96 -4.75 13.62 -7.66
N LYS A 97 -4.80 14.96 -7.73
CA LYS A 97 -5.31 15.69 -8.88
C LYS A 97 -4.51 15.37 -10.13
N PHE A 98 -3.19 15.47 -10.07
CA PHE A 98 -2.30 15.10 -11.17
C PHE A 98 -2.54 13.65 -11.62
N TYR A 99 -2.68 12.72 -10.68
CA TYR A 99 -2.90 11.32 -11.02
C TYR A 99 -4.24 11.12 -11.74
N LYS A 100 -5.31 11.75 -11.24
CA LYS A 100 -6.64 11.66 -11.84
C LYS A 100 -6.66 12.27 -13.24
N ASP A 101 -6.07 13.45 -13.41
CA ASP A 101 -6.10 14.21 -14.65
C ASP A 101 -5.23 13.60 -15.77
N ASN A 102 -4.31 12.69 -15.43
CA ASN A 102 -3.39 12.09 -16.41
C ASN A 102 -3.57 10.58 -16.63
N TYR A 103 -3.90 9.81 -15.58
CA TYR A 103 -3.95 8.33 -15.65
C TYR A 103 -5.37 7.75 -15.55
N ILE A 104 -6.32 8.49 -15.00
CA ILE A 104 -7.74 8.10 -14.97
C ILE A 104 -8.48 8.74 -16.15
N ASN A 105 -8.32 10.06 -16.28
CA ASN A 105 -8.68 10.81 -17.46
C ASN A 105 -7.46 10.82 -18.37
N ILE A 106 -7.44 9.97 -19.40
CA ILE A 106 -6.20 9.68 -20.11
C ILE A 106 -5.67 10.92 -20.84
N ASN A 107 -4.53 11.42 -20.38
CA ASN A 107 -3.78 12.47 -21.06
C ASN A 107 -2.87 11.84 -22.13
N TYR A 108 -3.36 11.77 -23.37
CA TYR A 108 -2.62 11.16 -24.48
C TYR A 108 -1.33 11.91 -24.82
N LYS A 109 -1.27 13.23 -24.63
CA LYS A 109 -0.03 14.00 -24.86
C LYS A 109 1.07 13.57 -23.90
N LEU A 110 0.72 13.34 -22.63
CA LEU A 110 1.67 12.80 -21.66
C LEU A 110 2.02 11.34 -21.97
N LEU A 111 1.04 10.53 -22.38
CA LEU A 111 1.27 9.11 -22.73
C LEU A 111 2.23 8.94 -23.93
N GLU A 112 2.19 9.85 -24.91
CA GLU A 112 3.13 9.89 -26.02
C GLU A 112 4.58 10.10 -25.54
N ASP A 113 4.78 10.90 -24.50
CA ASP A 113 6.04 11.00 -23.75
C ASP A 113 6.09 9.94 -22.63
N PHE A 114 6.21 8.67 -23.04
CA PHE A 114 6.14 7.54 -22.12
C PHE A 114 7.15 7.60 -20.95
N PRO A 115 8.41 8.07 -21.14
CA PRO A 115 9.33 8.32 -20.02
C PRO A 115 8.78 9.30 -18.97
N ALA A 116 8.24 10.46 -19.40
CA ALA A 116 7.62 11.42 -18.48
C ALA A 116 6.34 10.84 -17.84
N TRP A 117 5.56 10.07 -18.59
CA TRP A 117 4.39 9.36 -18.08
C TRP A 117 4.74 8.37 -16.96
N LEU A 118 5.85 7.63 -17.08
CA LEU A 118 6.38 6.75 -16.04
C LEU A 118 6.90 7.51 -14.82
N ASP A 119 7.54 8.66 -15.03
CA ASP A 119 8.06 9.48 -13.93
C ASP A 119 6.94 10.00 -13.04
N GLY A 120 5.81 10.43 -13.63
CA GLY A 120 4.62 10.82 -12.85
C GLY A 120 3.98 9.66 -12.05
N LEU A 121 4.30 8.41 -12.38
CA LEU A 121 3.96 7.22 -11.58
C LEU A 121 5.04 6.86 -10.56
N ASP A 122 6.11 7.64 -10.43
CA ASP A 122 7.29 7.34 -9.61
C ASP A 122 7.95 6.00 -10.03
N LEU A 123 7.91 5.70 -11.33
CA LEU A 123 8.44 4.47 -11.95
C LEU A 123 9.62 4.76 -12.90
N LYS A 124 10.30 5.90 -12.74
CA LYS A 124 11.40 6.35 -13.60
C LYS A 124 12.55 5.33 -13.75
N TYR A 125 12.80 4.53 -12.72
CA TYR A 125 13.83 3.48 -12.77
C TYR A 125 13.53 2.34 -13.74
N HIS A 126 12.30 2.26 -14.24
CA HIS A 126 11.89 1.25 -15.23
C HIS A 126 11.92 1.78 -16.66
N ILE A 127 12.25 3.05 -16.91
CA ILE A 127 12.22 3.66 -18.26
C ILE A 127 13.04 2.84 -19.27
N SER A 128 14.25 2.41 -18.89
CA SER A 128 15.15 1.65 -19.79
C SER A 128 14.60 0.28 -20.20
N HIS A 129 13.64 -0.29 -19.46
CA HIS A 129 13.00 -1.56 -19.83
C HIS A 129 12.04 -1.42 -21.03
N PHE A 130 11.65 -0.19 -21.37
CA PHE A 130 10.70 0.12 -22.44
C PHE A 130 11.38 0.77 -23.65
N GLU A 131 12.71 0.84 -23.68
CA GLU A 131 13.46 1.44 -24.78
C GLU A 131 13.15 0.74 -26.11
N GLY A 132 12.92 1.54 -27.16
CA GLY A 132 12.56 1.04 -28.49
C GLY A 132 11.12 0.55 -28.63
N LYS A 133 10.27 0.67 -27.61
CA LYS A 133 8.83 0.35 -27.69
C LYS A 133 7.98 1.60 -27.77
N THR A 134 6.95 1.57 -28.60
CA THR A 134 5.90 2.59 -28.64
C THR A 134 4.93 2.40 -27.48
N TRP A 135 4.30 3.48 -26.99
CA TRP A 135 3.31 3.38 -25.91
C TRP A 135 2.16 2.41 -26.27
N ASN A 136 1.78 2.35 -27.55
CA ASN A 136 0.72 1.46 -28.03
C ASN A 136 1.10 -0.02 -27.90
N GLU A 137 2.36 -0.39 -28.12
CA GLU A 137 2.84 -1.75 -27.84
C GLU A 137 2.87 -2.02 -26.34
N ILE A 138 3.29 -1.02 -25.54
CA ILE A 138 3.49 -1.16 -24.10
C ILE A 138 2.17 -1.40 -23.38
N ILE A 139 1.11 -0.65 -23.70
CA ILE A 139 -0.20 -0.81 -23.03
C ILE A 139 -0.84 -2.17 -23.28
N ASN A 140 -0.37 -2.92 -24.28
CA ASN A 140 -0.86 -4.25 -24.60
C ASN A 140 -0.05 -5.37 -23.91
N LEU A 141 0.99 -5.02 -23.13
CA LEU A 141 1.72 -5.99 -22.33
C LEU A 141 0.87 -6.50 -21.17
N ASP A 142 0.89 -7.82 -20.98
CA ASP A 142 0.36 -8.46 -19.79
C ASP A 142 1.42 -8.56 -18.68
N SER A 143 1.08 -9.22 -17.57
CA SER A 143 2.03 -9.39 -16.48
C SER A 143 3.28 -10.18 -16.89
N GLN A 144 3.20 -11.13 -17.82
CA GLN A 144 4.35 -11.90 -18.27
C GLN A 144 5.22 -11.09 -19.23
N GLY A 145 4.61 -10.30 -20.11
CA GLY A 145 5.27 -9.32 -20.96
C GLY A 145 6.05 -8.29 -20.16
N LEU A 146 5.50 -7.80 -19.05
CA LEU A 146 6.22 -6.90 -18.15
C LEU A 146 7.40 -7.60 -17.44
N ILE A 147 7.26 -8.88 -17.08
CA ILE A 147 8.35 -9.68 -16.49
C ILE A 147 9.47 -9.87 -17.50
N SER A 148 9.15 -10.21 -18.74
CA SER A 148 10.14 -10.52 -19.78
C SER A 148 10.99 -9.32 -20.17
N ILE A 149 10.46 -8.10 -20.09
CA ILE A 149 11.22 -6.86 -20.32
C ILE A 149 11.96 -6.34 -19.08
N GLY A 150 11.80 -6.97 -17.92
CA GLY A 150 12.59 -6.67 -16.71
C GLY A 150 11.83 -6.04 -15.54
N VAL A 151 10.52 -5.77 -15.66
CA VAL A 151 9.71 -5.28 -14.53
C VAL A 151 9.32 -6.44 -13.61
N LYS A 152 10.26 -6.86 -12.76
CA LYS A 152 10.17 -8.11 -11.96
C LYS A 152 9.40 -7.99 -10.64
N TYR A 153 9.18 -6.79 -10.11
CA TYR A 153 8.47 -6.62 -8.85
C TYR A 153 6.95 -6.50 -9.03
N PHE A 154 6.19 -7.04 -8.09
CA PHE A 154 4.72 -7.06 -8.15
C PHE A 154 4.12 -5.65 -8.16
N THR A 155 4.55 -4.78 -7.24
CA THR A 155 4.00 -3.43 -7.06
C THR A 155 4.09 -2.55 -8.33
N PRO A 156 5.25 -2.36 -8.99
CA PRO A 156 5.31 -1.56 -10.21
C PRO A 156 4.50 -2.19 -11.35
N ARG A 157 4.50 -3.52 -11.48
CA ARG A 157 3.68 -4.20 -12.49
C ARG A 157 2.19 -3.96 -12.28
N GLU A 158 1.70 -4.13 -11.07
CA GLU A 158 0.28 -3.91 -10.74
C GLU A 158 -0.14 -2.48 -11.08
N LYS A 159 0.70 -1.49 -10.74
CA LYS A 159 0.46 -0.08 -11.04
C LYS A 159 0.38 0.18 -12.54
N LEU A 160 1.31 -0.38 -13.32
CA LEU A 160 1.33 -0.27 -14.78
C LEU A 160 0.11 -0.92 -15.44
N LEU A 161 -0.19 -2.18 -15.11
CA LEU A 161 -1.33 -2.91 -15.68
C LEU A 161 -2.66 -2.20 -15.40
N THR A 162 -2.79 -1.58 -14.22
CA THR A 162 -3.96 -0.77 -13.89
C THR A 162 -4.09 0.45 -14.81
N CYS A 163 -2.99 1.16 -15.05
CA CYS A 163 -2.96 2.31 -15.93
C CYS A 163 -3.18 1.92 -17.40
N PHE A 164 -2.59 0.81 -17.86
CA PHE A 164 -2.78 0.27 -19.21
C PHE A 164 -4.26 -0.06 -19.45
N TRP A 165 -4.92 -0.67 -18.47
CA TRP A 165 -6.36 -0.94 -18.55
C TRP A 165 -7.18 0.34 -18.70
N PHE A 166 -6.85 1.43 -17.97
CA PHE A 166 -7.55 2.71 -18.15
C PHE A 166 -7.36 3.26 -19.56
N VAL A 167 -6.16 3.18 -20.14
CA VAL A 167 -5.87 3.60 -21.52
C VAL A 167 -6.67 2.77 -22.53
N GLN A 168 -6.60 1.44 -22.43
CA GLN A 168 -7.31 0.53 -23.33
C GLN A 168 -8.82 0.74 -23.26
N ARG A 169 -9.35 0.97 -22.05
CA ARG A 169 -10.77 1.27 -21.83
C ARG A 169 -11.18 2.58 -22.52
N ASP A 170 -10.41 3.65 -22.35
CA ASP A 170 -10.71 4.95 -22.97
C ASP A 170 -10.67 4.86 -24.51
N LEU A 171 -9.68 4.14 -25.05
CA LEU A 171 -9.59 3.84 -26.49
C LEU A 171 -10.81 3.07 -27.00
N ALA A 172 -11.24 2.02 -26.29
CA ALA A 172 -12.42 1.24 -26.67
C ALA A 172 -13.69 2.09 -26.67
N MET A 173 -13.88 2.95 -25.66
CA MET A 173 -15.01 3.88 -25.60
C MET A 173 -15.01 4.86 -26.77
N LYS A 174 -13.85 5.44 -27.13
CA LYS A 174 -13.72 6.37 -28.26
C LYS A 174 -13.98 5.72 -29.61
N GLN A 175 -13.67 4.42 -29.74
CA GLN A 175 -13.86 3.66 -30.98
C GLN A 175 -15.26 3.02 -31.07
N GLY A 176 -16.08 3.11 -30.01
CA GLY A 176 -17.38 2.44 -29.93
C GLY A 176 -17.27 0.91 -29.91
N THR A 177 -16.12 0.36 -29.46
CA THR A 177 -15.86 -1.08 -29.42
C THR A 177 -16.15 -1.66 -28.03
N LYS A 178 -16.21 -2.99 -27.94
CA LYS A 178 -16.41 -3.69 -26.66
C LYS A 178 -15.22 -3.44 -25.73
N LEU A 179 -15.53 -3.27 -24.45
CA LEU A 179 -14.52 -3.11 -23.41
C LEU A 179 -13.54 -4.29 -23.40
N PRO A 180 -12.23 -4.05 -23.20
CA PRO A 180 -11.26 -5.13 -23.02
C PRO A 180 -11.69 -5.97 -21.83
N SER A 181 -11.66 -7.30 -22.00
CA SER A 181 -11.98 -8.21 -20.90
C SER A 181 -11.06 -7.91 -19.72
N ILE A 182 -11.63 -7.73 -18.53
CA ILE A 182 -10.84 -7.59 -17.31
C ILE A 182 -10.10 -8.92 -17.14
N GLY A 183 -8.81 -8.93 -17.52
CA GLY A 183 -7.87 -9.92 -17.04
C GLY A 183 -7.85 -9.79 -15.52
N LEU A 184 -8.63 -10.63 -14.84
CA LEU A 184 -8.94 -10.60 -13.41
C LEU A 184 -7.69 -10.88 -12.56
N VAL A 185 -6.69 -10.01 -12.62
CA VAL A 185 -5.65 -9.93 -11.60
C VAL A 185 -6.13 -8.91 -10.56
N ARG A 186 -7.03 -9.40 -9.70
CA ARG A 186 -7.25 -8.94 -8.32
C ARG A 186 -7.38 -7.43 -8.06
N HIS A 187 -8.23 -6.73 -8.81
CA HIS A 187 -8.73 -5.40 -8.40
C HIS A 187 -9.78 -5.44 -7.28
N ARG A 188 -9.84 -6.49 -6.43
CA ARG A 188 -10.93 -6.68 -5.44
C ARG A 188 -11.06 -5.52 -4.44
N ARG A 189 -9.98 -4.78 -4.15
CA ARG A 189 -10.00 -3.66 -3.20
C ARG A 189 -10.56 -2.39 -3.85
N PHE A 190 -10.00 -1.97 -4.98
CA PHE A 190 -10.50 -0.84 -5.76
C PHE A 190 -11.91 -1.07 -6.31
N PHE A 191 -12.27 -2.31 -6.64
CA PHE A 191 -13.61 -2.66 -7.09
C PHE A 191 -14.64 -2.57 -5.96
N LYS A 192 -14.28 -2.94 -4.72
CA LYS A 192 -15.15 -2.78 -3.54
C LYS A 192 -15.36 -1.31 -3.19
N ASP A 193 -14.32 -0.50 -3.24
CA ASP A 193 -14.41 0.94 -2.95
C ASP A 193 -15.25 1.68 -4.03
N ARG A 194 -15.18 1.23 -5.29
CA ARG A 194 -16.02 1.76 -6.38
C ARG A 194 -17.47 1.23 -6.39
N LEU A 195 -17.69 -0.02 -5.97
CA LEU A 195 -19.03 -0.56 -5.68
C LEU A 195 -19.70 0.30 -4.60
N ALA A 196 -18.97 0.63 -3.53
CA ALA A 196 -19.47 1.44 -2.43
C ALA A 196 -19.71 2.91 -2.83
N ALA A 197 -18.95 3.45 -3.79
CA ALA A 197 -19.07 4.82 -4.27
C ALA A 197 -20.06 5.02 -5.45
N GLY A 198 -20.86 4.01 -5.82
CA GLY A 198 -21.82 4.09 -6.93
C GLY A 198 -21.18 4.40 -8.30
N SER A 199 -19.86 4.26 -8.42
CA SER A 199 -19.06 4.73 -9.55
C SER A 199 -18.74 3.61 -10.56
N ILE A 200 -19.58 2.57 -10.54
CA ILE A 200 -19.51 1.42 -11.45
C ILE A 200 -20.66 1.59 -12.45
N PRO A 201 -20.34 1.76 -13.74
CA PRO A 201 -21.35 1.80 -14.78
C PRO A 201 -22.20 0.51 -14.79
N PRO A 202 -23.54 0.61 -14.98
CA PRO A 202 -24.47 -0.53 -14.91
C PRO A 202 -24.08 -1.73 -15.79
N GLU A 203 -23.44 -1.48 -16.94
CA GLU A 203 -22.97 -2.49 -17.87
C GLU A 203 -21.89 -3.42 -17.26
N MET A 204 -21.05 -2.90 -16.35
CA MET A 204 -20.07 -3.73 -15.63
C MET A 204 -20.73 -4.58 -14.54
N LEU A 205 -21.82 -4.11 -13.94
CA LEU A 205 -22.58 -4.91 -12.97
C LEU A 205 -23.26 -6.09 -13.66
N ALA A 206 -23.80 -5.88 -14.86
CA ALA A 206 -24.42 -6.91 -15.67
C ALA A 206 -23.43 -8.02 -16.07
N GLU A 207 -22.21 -7.68 -16.49
CA GLU A 207 -21.18 -8.65 -16.87
C GLU A 207 -20.65 -9.47 -15.66
N ILE A 208 -20.61 -8.86 -14.47
CA ILE A 208 -20.22 -9.57 -13.23
C ILE A 208 -21.30 -10.53 -12.77
N GLN A 209 -22.57 -10.16 -12.94
CA GLN A 209 -23.70 -11.01 -12.59
C GLN A 209 -23.84 -12.18 -13.57
N SER A 210 -23.58 -11.97 -14.87
CA SER A 210 -23.64 -13.03 -15.88
C SER A 210 -22.53 -14.08 -15.76
N LYS A 211 -21.40 -13.75 -15.10
CA LYS A 211 -20.28 -14.67 -14.86
C LYS A 211 -20.35 -15.39 -13.51
N LYS A 212 -21.35 -15.07 -12.68
CA LYS A 212 -21.63 -15.74 -11.40
C LYS A 212 -22.76 -16.78 -11.50
N ALA A 213 -23.53 -16.76 -12.59
CA ALA A 213 -24.49 -17.79 -12.96
C ALA A 213 -23.79 -18.89 -13.79
#